data_AF-A0A7L4ZNI6-F1
#
_entry.id   AF-A0A7L4ZNI6-F1
#
_cell.length_a   1.000
_cell.length_b   1.000
_cell.length_c   1.000
_cell.angle_alpha   90.00
_cell.angle_beta   90.00
_cell.angle_gamma   90.00
#
_symmetry.space_group_name_H-M   'P 1'
#
loop_
_entity.id
_entity.type
_entity.pdbx_description
1 polymer ?
#
loop_
_entity_poly.entity_id
_entity_poly.type
_entity_poly.pdbx_seq_one_letter_code
_entity_poly.pdbx_strand_id
1 'polypeptide(L)'
;MKKFILKSRNFALVLLMIAGSLYIISCQTEEISTATEDVISTTDLTESQKIQGIPFDPDFSPPNIPNPPTIDAHCVVRLAYLSYLERCPTNASDVTYWINILNTRGFDDLAKGFITSPEASQRWNSRYQSFLSRNNITSYQIHKKIYIAYRGLLLREPDVPGGIYWNNILNTRGILDVANGIGNSPEFGRRLSGITTECNNAANQCTF
;
A
#
# COMPACT_ATOMS: atom_id res chain seq x y z
N MET A 1 16.00 40.38 -21.54
CA MET A 1 15.21 40.94 -20.41
C MET A 1 13.85 41.39 -20.92
N LYS A 2 12.78 40.62 -20.66
CA LYS A 2 11.41 40.95 -21.12
C LYS A 2 10.72 41.81 -20.06
N LYS A 3 10.37 43.06 -20.41
CA LYS A 3 9.61 43.98 -19.56
C LYS A 3 8.14 43.58 -19.57
N PHE A 4 7.61 43.15 -18.42
CA PHE A 4 6.17 42.97 -18.22
C PHE A 4 5.54 44.33 -17.94
N ILE A 5 4.75 44.82 -18.89
CA ILE A 5 3.92 46.02 -18.73
C ILE A 5 2.54 45.54 -18.24
N LEU A 6 2.31 45.59 -16.92
CA LEU A 6 1.00 45.32 -16.34
C LEU A 6 0.12 46.59 -16.40
N LYS A 7 -1.08 46.42 -16.95
CA LYS A 7 -2.08 47.46 -17.18
C LYS A 7 -2.72 47.89 -15.85
N SER A 8 -2.65 49.19 -15.54
CA SER A 8 -3.11 49.86 -14.31
C SER A 8 -4.52 49.49 -13.82
N ARG A 9 -5.45 49.07 -14.70
CA ARG A 9 -6.82 48.69 -14.33
C ARG A 9 -6.94 47.41 -13.49
N ASN A 10 -5.96 46.52 -13.51
CA ASN A 10 -6.02 45.26 -12.74
C ASN A 10 -5.42 45.37 -11.32
N PHE A 11 -4.71 46.46 -11.02
CA PHE A 11 -4.09 46.66 -9.70
C PHE A 11 -5.12 47.08 -8.64
N ALA A 12 -6.13 47.87 -9.04
CA ALA A 12 -7.19 48.32 -8.15
C ALA A 12 -8.08 47.16 -7.64
N LEU A 13 -8.27 46.11 -8.45
CA LEU A 13 -9.07 44.94 -8.08
C LEU A 13 -8.35 43.98 -7.11
N VAL A 14 -7.02 43.85 -7.20
CA VAL A 14 -6.23 43.01 -6.28
C VAL A 14 -6.11 43.67 -4.90
N LEU A 15 -6.03 45.01 -4.85
CA LEU A 15 -5.96 45.76 -3.59
C LEU A 15 -7.26 45.73 -2.77
N LEU A 16 -8.42 45.64 -3.45
CA LEU A 16 -9.73 45.49 -2.78
C LEU A 16 -9.96 44.10 -2.18
N MET A 17 -9.28 43.06 -2.66
CA MET A 17 -9.39 41.69 -2.12
C MET A 17 -8.50 41.47 -0.88
N ILE A 18 -7.41 42.23 -0.71
CA ILE A 18 -6.49 42.10 0.44
C ILE A 18 -6.97 42.92 1.65
N ALA A 19 -7.75 43.99 1.43
CA ALA A 19 -8.31 44.80 2.51
C ALA A 19 -9.55 44.17 3.20
N GLY A 20 -10.14 43.10 2.63
CA GLY A 20 -11.34 42.44 3.14
C GLY A 20 -11.11 41.33 4.17
N SER A 21 -9.86 40.92 4.43
CA SER A 21 -9.55 39.77 5.30
C SER A 21 -8.90 40.13 6.64
N LEU A 22 -8.98 41.40 7.07
CA LEU A 22 -8.39 41.88 8.35
C LEU A 22 -9.40 42.12 9.47
N TYR A 23 -10.63 41.60 9.36
CA TYR A 23 -11.64 41.70 10.43
C TYR A 23 -12.13 40.34 10.90
N ILE A 24 -11.28 39.59 11.61
CA ILE A 24 -11.71 38.78 12.76
C ILE A 24 -10.55 38.75 13.78
N ILE A 25 -10.66 39.58 14.82
CA ILE A 25 -9.89 39.46 16.07
C ILE A 25 -10.85 38.93 17.13
N SER A 26 -10.49 37.82 17.78
CA SER A 26 -10.84 37.49 19.17
C SER A 26 -9.90 36.37 19.61
N CYS A 27 -8.75 36.69 20.21
CA CYS A 27 -8.55 36.66 21.66
C CYS A 27 -9.32 35.55 22.39
N GLN A 28 -8.63 34.44 22.66
CA GLN A 28 -8.78 33.71 23.91
C GLN A 28 -7.37 33.35 24.39
N THR A 29 -6.90 34.08 25.39
CA THR A 29 -5.79 33.70 26.26
C THR A 29 -6.35 32.80 27.34
N GLU A 30 -6.00 31.52 27.31
CA GLU A 30 -6.05 30.66 28.48
C GLU A 30 -4.69 29.98 28.64
N GLU A 31 -4.01 30.45 29.68
CA GLU A 31 -3.10 29.81 30.61
C GLU A 31 -2.24 28.61 30.16
N ILE A 32 -0.94 28.85 30.28
CA ILE A 32 0.14 27.87 30.29
C ILE A 32 -0.12 26.85 31.41
N SER A 33 -0.29 25.58 31.04
CA SER A 33 0.04 24.46 31.91
C SER A 33 1.19 23.68 31.29
N THR A 34 2.38 23.88 31.85
CA THR A 34 3.54 23.03 31.66
C THR A 34 3.24 21.64 32.23
N ALA A 35 2.98 20.67 31.34
CA ALA A 35 2.97 19.26 31.66
C ALA A 35 3.75 18.51 30.57
N THR A 36 5.00 18.20 30.94
CA THR A 36 5.83 17.06 30.54
C THR A 36 5.72 16.52 29.11
N GLU A 37 6.83 16.64 28.39
CA GLU A 37 7.21 15.79 27.26
C GLU A 37 7.11 14.31 27.67
N ASP A 38 6.02 13.64 27.30
CA ASP A 38 6.00 12.18 27.22
C ASP A 38 6.80 11.78 25.98
N VAL A 39 8.11 11.65 26.19
CA VAL A 39 8.94 10.73 25.42
C VAL A 39 8.24 9.38 25.47
N ILE A 40 7.64 8.95 24.36
CA ILE A 40 7.10 7.60 24.21
C ILE A 40 8.27 6.64 24.38
N SER A 41 8.47 6.20 25.62
CA SER A 41 9.40 5.15 26.01
C SER A 41 8.84 3.86 25.46
N THR A 42 9.54 3.29 24.48
CA THR A 42 9.23 2.04 23.78
C THR A 42 9.37 0.78 24.66
N THR A 43 9.13 0.89 25.97
CA THR A 43 9.47 -0.17 26.93
C THR A 43 8.29 -0.79 27.69
N ASP A 44 7.04 -0.48 27.34
CA ASP A 44 5.87 -1.12 27.96
C ASP A 44 4.77 -1.48 26.95
N LEU A 45 5.13 -2.27 25.95
CA LEU A 45 4.15 -3.06 25.18
C LEU A 45 3.93 -4.41 25.88
N THR A 46 3.41 -4.36 27.10
CA THR A 46 2.95 -5.55 27.81
C THR A 46 1.54 -5.93 27.30
N GLU A 47 1.52 -6.98 26.49
CA GLU A 47 0.52 -8.06 26.45
C GLU A 47 -0.97 -7.76 26.13
N SER A 48 -1.42 -6.50 26.02
CA SER A 48 -2.86 -6.20 25.79
C SER A 48 -3.27 -5.85 24.36
N GLN A 49 -2.33 -5.77 23.41
CA GLN A 49 -2.67 -5.68 21.97
C GLN A 49 -2.46 -7.04 21.31
N LYS A 50 -3.43 -7.93 21.52
CA LYS A 50 -3.62 -9.09 20.64
C LYS A 50 -4.07 -8.57 19.28
N ILE A 51 -3.14 -8.08 18.45
CA ILE A 51 -3.44 -7.65 17.08
C ILE A 51 -3.90 -8.91 16.34
N GLN A 52 -5.21 -9.02 16.13
CA GLN A 52 -5.79 -10.17 15.44
C GLN A 52 -5.18 -10.27 14.03
N GLY A 53 -4.35 -11.29 13.80
CA GLY A 53 -3.90 -11.67 12.47
C GLY A 53 -2.42 -11.44 12.14
N ILE A 54 -1.62 -10.84 13.03
CA ILE A 54 -0.17 -10.79 12.85
C ILE A 54 0.46 -11.92 13.69
N PRO A 55 1.16 -12.89 13.07
CA PRO A 55 1.97 -13.83 13.81
C PRO A 55 3.05 -13.06 14.57
N PHE A 56 3.19 -13.29 15.88
CA PHE A 56 4.27 -12.69 16.68
C PHE A 56 5.67 -13.10 16.17
N ASP A 57 5.74 -14.17 15.35
CA ASP A 57 6.90 -14.59 14.60
C ASP A 57 6.45 -15.02 13.17
N PRO A 58 6.48 -14.12 12.17
CA PRO A 58 6.08 -14.47 10.81
C PRO A 58 7.12 -15.38 10.16
N ASP A 59 6.64 -16.36 9.41
CA ASP A 59 7.50 -17.17 8.57
C ASP A 59 7.95 -16.38 7.33
N PHE A 60 9.23 -16.03 7.28
CA PHE A 60 9.85 -15.32 6.17
C PHE A 60 10.44 -16.23 5.08
N SER A 61 10.30 -17.56 5.23
CA SER A 61 10.68 -18.49 4.17
C SER A 61 9.83 -18.28 2.91
N PRO A 62 10.34 -18.63 1.71
CA PRO A 62 9.52 -18.58 0.50
C PRO A 62 8.22 -19.37 0.71
N PRO A 63 7.05 -18.78 0.41
CA PRO A 63 5.80 -19.39 0.79
C PRO A 63 5.58 -20.69 0.04
N ASN A 64 5.17 -21.74 0.76
CA ASN A 64 4.88 -23.06 0.19
C ASN A 64 3.52 -23.03 -0.53
N ILE A 65 3.45 -22.27 -1.61
CA ILE A 65 2.29 -22.20 -2.48
C ILE A 65 2.35 -23.41 -3.41
N PRO A 66 1.26 -24.16 -3.57
CA PRO A 66 1.23 -25.30 -4.46
C PRO A 66 1.71 -24.90 -5.87
N ASN A 67 2.87 -25.43 -6.27
CA ASN A 67 3.45 -25.14 -7.57
C ASN A 67 2.59 -25.77 -8.69
N PRO A 68 2.58 -25.17 -9.90
CA PRO A 68 1.96 -25.81 -11.06
C PRO A 68 2.42 -27.27 -11.22
N PRO A 69 1.52 -28.23 -11.52
CA PRO A 69 0.18 -28.06 -12.09
C PRO A 69 -0.97 -27.95 -11.08
N THR A 70 -0.70 -27.91 -9.77
CA THR A 70 -1.77 -27.88 -8.75
C THR A 70 -2.56 -26.56 -8.76
N ILE A 71 -1.91 -25.46 -9.11
CA ILE A 71 -2.52 -24.17 -9.44
C ILE A 71 -2.03 -23.76 -10.83
N ASP A 72 -2.95 -23.42 -11.73
CA ASP A 72 -2.62 -22.95 -13.08
C ASP A 72 -1.77 -21.66 -13.01
N ALA A 73 -0.56 -21.69 -13.57
CA ALA A 73 0.33 -20.55 -13.65
C ALA A 73 -0.32 -19.35 -14.38
N HIS A 74 -1.15 -19.59 -15.40
CA HIS A 74 -1.88 -18.51 -16.06
C HIS A 74 -2.90 -17.87 -15.12
N CYS A 75 -3.59 -18.67 -14.29
CA CYS A 75 -4.44 -18.12 -13.24
C CYS A 75 -3.65 -17.24 -12.28
N VAL A 76 -2.53 -17.72 -11.71
CA VAL A 76 -1.74 -16.94 -10.74
C VAL A 76 -1.35 -15.58 -11.31
N VAL A 77 -0.88 -15.55 -12.56
CA VAL A 77 -0.51 -14.31 -13.23
C VAL A 77 -1.72 -13.41 -13.47
N ARG A 78 -2.86 -13.93 -13.95
CA ARG A 78 -4.09 -13.11 -14.12
C ARG A 78 -4.54 -12.51 -12.79
N LEU A 79 -4.52 -13.28 -11.71
CA LEU A 79 -4.86 -12.79 -10.38
C LEU A 79 -3.90 -11.71 -9.91
N ALA A 80 -2.59 -11.85 -10.17
CA ALA A 80 -1.61 -10.81 -9.85
C ALA A 80 -1.89 -9.51 -10.62
N TYR A 81 -2.19 -9.58 -11.91
CA TYR A 81 -2.58 -8.42 -12.70
C TYR A 81 -3.84 -7.73 -12.15
N LEU A 82 -4.87 -8.51 -11.82
CA LEU A 82 -6.11 -7.97 -11.28
C LEU A 82 -5.93 -7.38 -9.88
N SER A 83 -5.17 -8.04 -9.00
CA SER A 83 -5.00 -7.63 -7.61
C SER A 83 -4.00 -6.49 -7.43
N TYR A 84 -2.90 -6.49 -8.17
CA TYR A 84 -1.86 -5.45 -8.06
C TYR A 84 -2.07 -4.29 -9.03
N LEU A 85 -2.64 -4.54 -10.21
CA LEU A 85 -2.73 -3.54 -11.27
C LEU A 85 -4.17 -3.22 -11.70
N GLU A 86 -5.20 -3.87 -11.14
CA GLU A 86 -6.61 -3.61 -11.48
C GLU A 86 -6.88 -3.59 -12.99
N ARG A 87 -6.21 -4.48 -13.73
CA ARG A 87 -6.41 -4.66 -15.17
C ARG A 87 -6.03 -6.07 -15.57
N CYS A 88 -6.38 -6.44 -16.79
CA CYS A 88 -5.91 -7.66 -17.42
C CYS A 88 -4.49 -7.50 -18.01
N PRO A 89 -3.74 -8.60 -18.20
CA PRO A 89 -2.55 -8.60 -19.05
C PRO A 89 -2.89 -8.09 -20.45
N THR A 90 -1.97 -7.39 -21.09
CA THR A 90 -2.24 -6.77 -22.40
C THR A 90 -2.10 -7.79 -23.53
N ASN A 91 -1.18 -8.74 -23.39
CA ASN A 91 -0.86 -9.74 -24.41
C ASN A 91 -0.27 -11.01 -23.78
N ALA A 92 -0.12 -12.06 -24.58
CA ALA A 92 0.43 -13.35 -24.14
C ALA A 92 1.91 -13.28 -23.71
N SER A 93 2.69 -12.35 -24.27
CA SER A 93 4.11 -12.17 -23.93
C SER A 93 4.29 -11.67 -22.50
N ASP A 94 3.45 -10.72 -22.06
CA ASP A 94 3.39 -10.24 -20.68
C ASP A 94 3.17 -11.41 -19.70
N VAL A 95 2.21 -12.28 -20.01
CA VAL A 95 1.89 -13.44 -19.18
C VAL A 95 3.04 -14.43 -19.16
N THR A 96 3.61 -14.73 -20.32
CA THR A 96 4.76 -15.65 -20.45
C THR A 96 5.96 -15.17 -19.63
N TYR A 97 6.24 -13.87 -19.62
CA TYR A 97 7.30 -13.30 -18.79
C TYR A 97 7.09 -13.59 -17.31
N TRP A 98 5.89 -13.34 -16.77
CA TRP A 98 5.60 -13.57 -15.35
C TRP A 98 5.53 -15.04 -14.98
N ILE A 99 5.04 -15.90 -15.87
CA ILE A 99 5.09 -17.37 -15.68
C ILE A 99 6.55 -17.83 -15.56
N ASN A 100 7.46 -17.30 -16.38
CA ASN A 100 8.89 -17.62 -16.27
C ASN A 100 9.47 -17.18 -14.92
N ILE A 101 9.10 -16.00 -14.42
CA ILE A 101 9.52 -15.56 -13.07
C ILE A 101 8.95 -16.50 -12.00
N LEU A 102 7.67 -16.83 -12.05
CA LEU A 102 7.02 -17.74 -11.11
C LEU A 102 7.73 -19.11 -11.07
N ASN A 103 8.03 -19.68 -12.24
CA ASN A 103 8.63 -21.01 -12.35
C ASN A 103 10.11 -21.04 -11.97
N THR A 104 10.85 -19.95 -12.17
CA THR A 104 12.32 -19.94 -11.97
C THR A 104 12.76 -19.30 -10.67
N ARG A 105 11.95 -18.39 -10.13
CA ARG A 105 12.28 -17.61 -8.93
C ARG A 105 11.25 -17.73 -7.81
N GLY A 106 10.06 -18.25 -8.11
CA GLY A 106 9.00 -18.42 -7.14
C GLY A 106 7.99 -17.27 -7.09
N PHE A 107 6.98 -17.47 -6.24
CA PHE A 107 5.87 -16.55 -6.08
C PHE A 107 6.28 -15.22 -5.46
N ASP A 108 7.23 -15.23 -4.54
CA ASP A 108 7.73 -14.09 -3.80
C ASP A 108 8.42 -13.07 -4.71
N ASP A 109 9.24 -13.52 -5.66
CA ASP A 109 9.84 -12.64 -6.67
C ASP A 109 8.79 -12.13 -7.68
N LEU A 110 7.76 -12.92 -8.01
CA LEU A 110 6.62 -12.44 -8.78
C LEU A 110 5.89 -11.31 -8.03
N ALA A 111 5.52 -11.54 -6.77
CA ALA A 111 4.83 -10.57 -5.92
C ALA A 111 5.66 -9.30 -5.77
N LYS A 112 6.96 -9.41 -5.46
CA LYS A 112 7.90 -8.28 -5.40
C LYS A 112 7.93 -7.48 -6.71
N GLY A 113 7.95 -8.16 -7.86
CA GLY A 113 7.91 -7.51 -9.17
C GLY A 113 6.70 -6.61 -9.34
N PHE A 114 5.51 -7.13 -9.02
CA PHE A 114 4.28 -6.33 -9.05
C PHE A 114 4.27 -5.20 -8.01
N ILE A 115 4.63 -5.49 -6.74
CA ILE A 115 4.60 -4.52 -5.63
C ILE A 115 5.50 -3.32 -5.91
N THR A 116 6.68 -3.57 -6.48
CA THR A 116 7.69 -2.53 -6.73
C THR A 116 7.56 -1.86 -8.09
N SER A 117 6.59 -2.28 -8.92
CA SER A 117 6.40 -1.73 -10.25
C SER A 117 5.95 -0.25 -10.20
N PRO A 118 6.46 0.60 -11.12
CA PRO A 118 5.95 1.96 -11.28
C PRO A 118 4.44 2.01 -11.55
N GLU A 119 3.93 1.03 -12.30
CA GLU A 119 2.50 0.94 -12.61
C GLU A 119 1.65 0.75 -11.35
N ALA A 120 1.99 -0.20 -10.48
CA ALA A 120 1.25 -0.39 -9.23
C ALA A 120 1.30 0.89 -8.37
N SER A 121 2.47 1.53 -8.27
CA SER A 121 2.63 2.77 -7.50
C SER A 121 1.72 3.91 -7.99
N GLN A 122 1.54 4.03 -9.31
CA GLN A 122 0.66 5.01 -9.94
C GLN A 122 -0.81 4.68 -9.69
N ARG A 123 -1.22 3.43 -9.98
CA ARG A 123 -2.62 2.98 -9.85
C ARG A 123 -3.16 3.11 -8.44
N TRP A 124 -2.34 2.76 -7.44
CA TRP A 124 -2.76 2.84 -6.04
C TRP A 124 -2.62 4.23 -5.42
N ASN A 125 -2.06 5.22 -6.13
CA ASN A 125 -1.70 6.50 -5.51
C ASN A 125 -2.88 7.20 -4.83
N SER A 126 -4.01 7.33 -5.52
CA SER A 126 -5.20 8.01 -4.95
C SER A 126 -5.75 7.29 -3.72
N ARG A 127 -5.94 5.97 -3.80
CA ARG A 127 -6.48 5.18 -2.67
C ARG A 127 -5.52 5.14 -1.49
N TYR A 128 -4.22 5.06 -1.75
CA TYR A 128 -3.20 5.13 -0.71
C TYR A 128 -3.20 6.48 0.01
N GLN A 129 -3.28 7.60 -0.71
CA GLN A 129 -3.37 8.93 -0.08
C GLN A 129 -4.66 9.07 0.75
N SER A 130 -5.78 8.53 0.25
CA SER A 130 -7.02 8.49 1.01
C SER A 130 -6.90 7.65 2.28
N PHE A 131 -6.27 6.46 2.20
CA PHE A 131 -5.99 5.62 3.35
C PHE A 131 -5.15 6.34 4.41
N LEU A 132 -4.07 7.02 4.02
CA LEU A 132 -3.24 7.80 4.93
C LEU A 132 -4.05 8.90 5.64
N SER A 133 -4.81 9.67 4.86
CA SER A 133 -5.64 10.76 5.37
C SER A 133 -6.73 10.29 6.33
N ARG A 134 -7.46 9.20 6.00
CA ARG A 134 -8.53 8.65 6.86
C ARG A 134 -8.02 8.13 8.20
N ASN A 135 -6.79 7.63 8.23
CA ASN A 135 -6.21 7.04 9.43
C ASN A 135 -5.27 8.01 10.18
N ASN A 136 -5.16 9.26 9.73
CA ASN A 136 -4.27 10.27 10.31
C ASN A 136 -2.81 9.78 10.48
N ILE A 137 -2.26 9.18 9.41
CA ILE A 137 -0.90 8.65 9.36
C ILE A 137 -0.17 9.14 8.13
N THR A 138 1.16 9.01 8.12
CA THR A 138 2.01 9.43 7.00
C THR A 138 2.64 8.25 6.27
N SER A 139 3.24 8.53 5.11
CA SER A 139 3.99 7.52 4.34
C SER A 139 5.25 7.02 5.04
N TYR A 140 5.71 7.71 6.09
CA TYR A 140 6.80 7.23 6.94
C TYR A 140 6.36 6.06 7.83
N GLN A 141 5.12 6.11 8.31
CA GLN A 141 4.55 5.08 9.20
C GLN A 141 4.11 3.84 8.41
N ILE A 142 3.49 4.03 7.24
CA ILE A 142 3.09 2.93 6.36
C ILE A 142 3.50 3.28 4.95
N HIS A 143 4.58 2.67 4.46
CA HIS A 143 5.06 2.89 3.11
C HIS A 143 4.08 2.33 2.06
N LYS A 144 3.96 3.00 0.90
CA LYS A 144 3.06 2.61 -0.19
C LYS A 144 3.23 1.14 -0.63
N LYS A 145 4.46 0.62 -0.62
CA LYS A 145 4.74 -0.80 -0.94
C LYS A 145 3.99 -1.78 -0.02
N ILE A 146 3.82 -1.45 1.27
CA ILE A 146 3.03 -2.26 2.20
C ILE A 146 1.57 -2.25 1.82
N TYR A 147 1.03 -1.06 1.53
CA TYR A 147 -0.33 -0.92 1.03
C TYR A 147 -0.56 -1.78 -0.23
N ILE A 148 0.36 -1.72 -1.20
CA ILE A 148 0.29 -2.52 -2.43
C ILE A 148 0.42 -4.03 -2.14
N ALA A 149 1.29 -4.44 -1.22
CA ALA A 149 1.43 -5.83 -0.80
C ALA A 149 0.12 -6.39 -0.24
N TYR A 150 -0.56 -5.64 0.65
CA TYR A 150 -1.87 -6.00 1.17
C TYR A 150 -2.94 -6.07 0.08
N ARG A 151 -2.99 -5.08 -0.82
CA ARG A 151 -3.96 -5.09 -1.93
C ARG A 151 -3.76 -6.29 -2.85
N GLY A 152 -2.52 -6.66 -3.15
CA GLY A 152 -2.27 -7.75 -4.07
C GLY A 152 -2.35 -9.15 -3.45
N LEU A 153 -1.85 -9.32 -2.23
CA LEU A 153 -1.80 -10.62 -1.53
C LEU A 153 -3.09 -10.91 -0.76
N LEU A 154 -3.73 -9.91 -0.17
CA LEU A 154 -4.87 -10.09 0.73
C LEU A 154 -6.17 -9.43 0.24
N LEU A 155 -6.15 -8.72 -0.90
CA LEU A 155 -7.30 -8.01 -1.48
C LEU A 155 -7.98 -7.00 -0.55
N ARG A 156 -7.25 -6.49 0.45
CA ARG A 156 -7.75 -5.50 1.41
C ARG A 156 -6.73 -4.41 1.69
N GLU A 157 -7.18 -3.35 2.36
CA GLU A 157 -6.26 -2.36 2.94
C GLU A 157 -5.58 -2.96 4.19
N PRO A 158 -4.33 -2.53 4.50
CA PRO A 158 -3.75 -2.85 5.80
C PRO A 158 -4.56 -2.18 6.90
N ASP A 159 -4.73 -2.90 8.01
CA ASP A 159 -5.04 -2.27 9.28
C ASP A 159 -3.81 -1.46 9.75
N VAL A 160 -4.03 -0.40 10.53
CA VAL A 160 -2.93 0.51 10.93
C VAL A 160 -1.82 -0.23 11.70
N PRO A 161 -2.10 -1.07 12.71
CA PRO A 161 -1.06 -1.80 13.42
C PRO A 161 -0.28 -2.76 12.50
N GLY A 162 -0.97 -3.52 11.65
CA GLY A 162 -0.34 -4.41 10.67
C GLY A 162 0.50 -3.67 9.66
N GLY A 163 0.01 -2.57 9.11
CA GLY A 163 0.78 -1.77 8.17
C GLY A 163 2.05 -1.19 8.81
N ILE A 164 2.01 -0.74 10.07
CA ILE A 164 3.20 -0.28 10.80
C ILE A 164 4.18 -1.42 11.02
N TYR A 165 3.69 -2.59 11.45
CA TYR A 165 4.53 -3.78 11.64
C TYR A 165 5.28 -4.14 10.36
N TRP A 166 4.57 -4.29 9.25
CA TRP A 166 5.20 -4.64 7.98
C TRP A 166 6.08 -3.53 7.42
N ASN A 167 5.81 -2.26 7.75
CA ASN A 167 6.71 -1.15 7.42
C ASN A 167 8.06 -1.29 8.13
N ASN A 168 8.07 -1.73 9.39
CA ASN A 168 9.31 -2.01 10.11
C ASN A 168 10.09 -3.16 9.47
N ILE A 169 9.39 -4.23 9.05
CA ILE A 169 10.01 -5.34 8.30
C ILE A 169 10.57 -4.85 6.96
N LEU A 170 9.83 -4.01 6.22
CA LEU A 170 10.32 -3.41 4.97
C LEU A 170 11.61 -2.62 5.17
N ASN A 171 11.71 -1.84 6.25
CA ASN A 171 12.87 -0.99 6.52
C ASN A 171 14.09 -1.80 7.00
N THR A 172 13.87 -2.92 7.68
CA THR A 172 14.95 -3.72 8.30
C THR A 172 15.40 -4.90 7.44
N ARG A 173 14.47 -5.51 6.70
CA ARG A 173 14.68 -6.77 5.97
C ARG A 173 14.34 -6.67 4.48
N GLY A 174 13.56 -5.68 4.09
CA GLY A 174 13.22 -5.43 2.69
C GLY A 174 11.89 -6.04 2.26
N ILE A 175 11.53 -5.79 0.99
CA ILE A 175 10.20 -6.12 0.48
C ILE A 175 9.96 -7.62 0.26
N LEU A 176 11.03 -8.40 0.07
CA LEU A 176 10.90 -9.85 -0.15
C LEU A 176 10.39 -10.52 1.14
N ASP A 177 10.98 -10.18 2.29
CA ASP A 177 10.55 -10.71 3.58
C ASP A 177 9.12 -10.26 3.94
N VAL A 178 8.70 -9.05 3.55
CA VAL A 178 7.29 -8.65 3.67
C VAL A 178 6.39 -9.54 2.81
N ALA A 179 6.75 -9.80 1.55
CA ALA A 179 5.96 -10.65 0.67
C ALA A 179 5.87 -12.10 1.18
N ASN A 180 6.98 -12.65 1.67
CA ASN A 180 7.04 -13.97 2.29
C ASN A 180 6.20 -14.05 3.55
N GLY A 181 6.40 -13.12 4.48
CA GLY A 181 5.67 -13.10 5.75
C GLY A 181 4.16 -12.95 5.57
N ILE A 182 3.71 -12.10 4.63
CA ILE A 182 2.28 -12.02 4.30
C ILE A 182 1.81 -13.28 3.56
N GLY A 183 2.60 -13.81 2.64
CA GLY A 183 2.31 -15.04 1.88
C GLY A 183 2.19 -16.30 2.76
N ASN A 184 2.88 -16.35 3.89
CA ASN A 184 2.78 -17.42 4.88
C ASN A 184 1.72 -17.16 5.97
N SER A 185 1.03 -16.03 5.91
CA SER A 185 0.04 -15.70 6.93
C SER A 185 -1.19 -16.64 6.86
N PRO A 186 -1.85 -16.93 8.00
CA PRO A 186 -3.12 -17.65 8.01
C PRO A 186 -4.22 -16.96 7.18
N GLU A 187 -4.10 -15.66 6.95
CA GLU A 187 -5.02 -14.89 6.12
C GLU A 187 -4.82 -15.20 4.63
N PHE A 188 -3.56 -15.23 4.17
CA PHE A 188 -3.25 -15.64 2.81
C PHE A 188 -3.66 -17.09 2.56
N GLY A 189 -3.43 -17.99 3.53
CA GLY A 189 -3.90 -19.37 3.46
C GLY A 189 -5.42 -19.49 3.32
N ARG A 190 -6.19 -18.65 4.02
CA ARG A 190 -7.65 -18.57 3.86
C ARG A 190 -8.05 -18.13 2.46
N ARG A 191 -7.38 -17.12 1.89
CA ARG A 191 -7.61 -16.71 0.51
C ARG A 191 -7.29 -17.84 -0.48
N LEU A 192 -6.16 -18.50 -0.28
CA LEU A 192 -5.70 -19.59 -1.17
C LEU A 192 -6.71 -20.74 -1.24
N SER A 193 -7.44 -21.01 -0.16
CA SER A 193 -8.52 -22.01 -0.17
C SER A 193 -9.67 -21.70 -1.14
N GLY A 194 -9.85 -20.43 -1.51
CA GLY A 194 -10.84 -19.96 -2.48
C GLY A 194 -10.28 -19.71 -3.89
N ILE A 195 -9.01 -20.04 -4.15
CA ILE A 195 -8.31 -19.60 -5.36
C ILE A 195 -8.94 -20.14 -6.64
N THR A 196 -9.53 -21.34 -6.63
CA THR A 196 -10.21 -21.91 -7.82
C THR A 196 -11.34 -21.02 -8.32
N THR A 197 -12.13 -20.45 -7.40
CA THR A 197 -13.20 -19.51 -7.76
C THR A 197 -12.63 -18.20 -8.31
N GLU A 198 -11.58 -17.66 -7.68
CA GLU A 198 -10.88 -16.49 -8.18
C GLU A 198 -10.31 -16.72 -9.59
N CYS A 199 -9.70 -17.89 -9.84
CA CYS A 199 -9.17 -18.29 -11.15
C CYS A 199 -10.23 -18.27 -12.24
N ASN A 200 -11.38 -18.89 -11.97
CA ASN A 200 -12.49 -18.95 -12.94
C ASN A 200 -13.01 -17.56 -13.28
N ASN A 201 -13.18 -16.70 -12.26
CA ASN A 201 -13.61 -15.33 -12.46
C ASN A 201 -12.58 -14.53 -13.26
N ALA A 202 -11.30 -14.68 -12.96
CA ALA A 202 -10.21 -14.01 -13.67
C ALA A 202 -10.08 -14.48 -15.12
N ALA A 203 -10.29 -15.76 -15.41
CA ALA A 203 -10.28 -16.28 -16.77
C ALA A 203 -11.43 -15.71 -17.61
N ASN A 204 -12.62 -15.53 -17.01
CA ASN A 204 -13.77 -14.91 -17.68
C ASN A 204 -13.60 -13.40 -17.90
N GLN A 205 -12.90 -12.72 -16.98
CA GLN A 205 -12.65 -11.28 -17.08
C GLN A 205 -11.48 -10.94 -18.02
N CYS A 206 -10.45 -11.78 -18.07
CA CYS A 206 -9.20 -11.52 -18.76
C CYS A 206 -8.95 -12.53 -19.89
N THR A 207 -9.64 -12.31 -21.00
CA THR A 207 -9.37 -12.95 -22.29
C THR A 207 -8.36 -12.10 -23.06
N PHE A 208 -7.24 -12.70 -23.46
CA PHE A 208 -6.21 -12.10 -24.32
C PHE A 208 -5.79 -13.11 -25.38
#